data_AF-A0A365QY53-F1
#
_entry.id   AF-A0A365QY53-F1
#
_cell.length_a   1.000
_cell.length_b   1.000
_cell.length_c   1.000
_cell.angle_alpha   90.00
_cell.angle_beta   90.00
_cell.angle_gamma   90.00
#
_symmetry.space_group_name_H-M   'P 1'
#
loop_
_entity.id
_entity.type
_entity.pdbx_description
1 polymer ?
#
loop_
_entity_poly.entity_id
_entity_poly.type
_entity_poly.pdbx_seq_one_letter_code
_entity_poly.pdbx_strand_id
1 'polypeptide(L)'
;MDFNFKGLHPAFLEAVNRHEPSIAFALAEGKGKFVFLLFMATDSAGRIVWGALEMFILLANTQKMLRFKLLGNHKIAGDFKVRLTEGDKQAIRAELGLGGAAGGPAFVLLDFLSKLNGMIPASIPLEAKVAVIKGESKAINAHCKSYLDDATKVYLLAARPLPDGKRPREETLRKLYMLDAEPSAIAALIRNLKMIRWTTYWTATKPASDRFAETFAKVAGLVAKS
;
A
#
# COMPACT_ATOMS: atom_id res chain seq x y z
N MET A 1 17.72 17.81 -1.70
CA MET A 1 17.91 17.26 -3.06
C MET A 1 16.56 16.82 -3.59
N ASP A 2 16.27 17.05 -4.87
CA ASP A 2 15.02 16.58 -5.49
C ASP A 2 15.29 15.33 -6.34
N PHE A 3 14.38 14.35 -6.31
CA PHE A 3 14.47 13.11 -7.11
C PHE A 3 13.09 12.74 -7.65
N ASN A 4 13.02 12.14 -8.83
CA ASN A 4 11.78 11.76 -9.49
C ASN A 4 11.68 10.24 -9.66
N PHE A 5 10.77 9.60 -8.92
CA PHE A 5 10.53 8.16 -8.99
C PHE A 5 9.65 7.78 -10.20
N LYS A 6 10.12 8.06 -11.42
CA LYS A 6 9.37 7.76 -12.66
C LYS A 6 9.03 6.28 -12.82
N GLY A 7 9.81 5.39 -12.21
CA GLY A 7 9.54 3.94 -12.20
C GLY A 7 8.21 3.58 -11.55
N LEU A 8 7.62 4.45 -10.72
CA LEU A 8 6.28 4.25 -10.16
C LEU A 8 5.15 4.36 -11.18
N HIS A 9 5.37 5.02 -12.33
CA HIS A 9 4.29 5.37 -13.25
C HIS A 9 3.49 4.17 -13.77
N PRO A 10 4.11 3.07 -14.24
CA PRO A 10 3.35 1.92 -14.72
C PRO A 10 2.49 1.29 -13.62
N ALA A 11 3.07 1.02 -12.45
CA ALA A 11 2.35 0.44 -11.31
C ALA A 11 1.25 1.38 -10.79
N PHE A 12 1.48 2.69 -10.84
CA PHE A 12 0.48 3.69 -10.48
C PHE A 12 -0.71 3.69 -11.43
N LEU A 13 -0.48 3.67 -12.74
CA LEU A 13 -1.55 3.60 -13.73
C LEU A 13 -2.34 2.30 -13.59
N GLU A 14 -1.65 1.18 -13.35
CA GLU A 14 -2.29 -0.11 -13.07
C GLU A 14 -3.21 -0.04 -11.85
N ALA A 15 -2.71 0.49 -10.72
CA ALA A 15 -3.47 0.66 -9.49
C ALA A 15 -4.74 1.50 -9.70
N VAL A 16 -4.62 2.61 -10.45
CA VAL A 16 -5.75 3.47 -10.84
C VAL A 16 -6.76 2.70 -11.69
N ASN A 17 -6.30 1.99 -12.73
CA ASN A 17 -7.16 1.27 -13.67
C ASN A 17 -7.92 0.11 -13.01
N ARG A 18 -7.28 -0.60 -12.08
CA ARG A 18 -7.88 -1.68 -11.29
C ARG A 18 -8.83 -1.19 -10.19
N HIS A 19 -9.00 0.12 -10.02
CA HIS A 19 -9.72 0.71 -8.89
C HIS A 19 -9.18 0.18 -7.55
N GLU A 20 -7.87 0.03 -7.50
CA GLU A 20 -7.06 -0.37 -6.36
C GLU A 20 -6.06 0.74 -6.06
N PRO A 21 -6.50 1.95 -5.66
CA PRO A 21 -5.66 3.13 -5.62
C PRO A 21 -4.73 3.14 -4.39
N SER A 22 -3.91 2.09 -4.30
CA SER A 22 -2.80 1.91 -3.40
C SER A 22 -1.70 1.09 -4.06
N ILE A 23 -0.46 1.45 -3.76
CA ILE A 23 0.75 0.76 -4.18
C ILE A 23 1.44 0.28 -2.91
N ALA A 24 1.80 -0.99 -2.85
CA ALA A 24 2.71 -1.51 -1.84
C ALA A 24 3.61 -2.59 -2.45
N PHE A 25 4.92 -2.42 -2.32
CA PHE A 25 5.92 -3.39 -2.76
C PHE A 25 7.20 -3.23 -1.94
N ALA A 26 8.02 -4.28 -1.90
CA ALA A 26 9.31 -4.28 -1.24
C ALA A 26 10.43 -4.43 -2.26
N LEU A 27 11.51 -3.66 -2.09
CA LEU A 27 12.76 -3.81 -2.83
C LEU A 27 13.88 -4.17 -1.84
N ALA A 28 14.83 -4.98 -2.29
CA ALA A 28 16.03 -5.30 -1.54
C ALA A 28 17.25 -4.87 -2.36
N GLU A 29 18.17 -4.14 -1.74
CA GLU A 29 19.41 -3.69 -2.36
C GLU A 29 20.55 -3.75 -1.35
N GLY A 30 21.55 -4.60 -1.64
CA GLY A 30 22.59 -4.94 -0.67
C GLY A 30 21.97 -5.50 0.63
N LYS A 31 22.27 -4.88 1.76
CA LYS A 31 21.68 -5.24 3.07
C LYS A 31 20.33 -4.56 3.32
N GLY A 32 19.99 -3.51 2.58
CA GLY A 32 18.79 -2.71 2.85
C GLY A 32 17.51 -3.32 2.30
N LYS A 33 16.41 -3.15 3.01
CA LYS A 33 15.06 -3.54 2.59
C LYS A 33 14.14 -2.31 2.64
N PHE A 34 13.59 -1.95 1.49
CA PHE A 34 12.83 -0.73 1.28
C PHE A 34 11.39 -1.07 0.89
N VAL A 35 10.44 -0.79 1.78
CA VAL A 35 9.02 -1.03 1.50
C VAL A 35 8.35 0.27 1.11
N PHE A 36 7.97 0.35 -0.16
CA PHE A 36 7.29 1.50 -0.75
C PHE A 36 5.79 1.38 -0.51
N LEU A 37 5.18 2.46 -0.04
CA LEU A 37 3.75 2.56 0.17
C LEU A 37 3.25 3.89 -0.41
N LEU A 38 2.19 3.84 -1.21
CA LEU A 38 1.47 5.02 -1.67
C LEU A 38 -0.01 4.71 -1.55
N PHE A 39 -0.74 5.57 -0.84
CA PHE A 39 -2.17 5.43 -0.64
C PHE A 39 -2.89 6.66 -1.20
N MET A 40 -3.89 6.45 -2.04
CA MET A 40 -4.80 7.52 -2.48
C MET A 40 -6.12 7.38 -1.71
N ALA A 41 -6.75 8.52 -1.44
CA ALA A 41 -8.06 8.58 -0.83
C ALA A 41 -9.16 8.35 -1.87
N THR A 42 -10.31 7.84 -1.42
CA THR A 42 -11.53 7.76 -2.21
C THR A 42 -12.67 8.54 -1.55
N ASP A 43 -13.53 9.14 -2.39
CA ASP A 43 -14.74 9.81 -1.93
C ASP A 43 -15.80 8.80 -1.44
N SER A 44 -16.95 9.31 -0.99
CA SER A 44 -18.07 8.48 -0.50
C SER A 44 -18.72 7.59 -1.57
N ALA A 45 -18.39 7.81 -2.85
CA ALA A 45 -18.81 6.98 -3.98
C ALA A 45 -17.74 5.96 -4.40
N GLY A 46 -16.56 5.96 -3.76
CA GLY A 46 -15.45 5.06 -4.09
C GLY A 46 -14.62 5.54 -5.29
N ARG A 47 -14.66 6.83 -5.62
CA ARG A 47 -13.85 7.43 -6.70
C ARG A 47 -12.57 7.99 -6.14
N ILE A 48 -11.47 7.87 -6.88
CA ILE A 48 -10.17 8.42 -6.47
C ILE A 48 -10.26 9.94 -6.33
N VAL A 49 -9.85 10.45 -5.17
CA VAL A 49 -9.69 11.88 -4.93
C VAL A 49 -8.28 12.27 -5.36
N TRP A 50 -8.18 13.04 -6.43
CA TRP A 50 -6.91 13.56 -6.93
C TRP A 50 -6.47 14.75 -6.08
N GLY A 51 -5.19 14.78 -5.67
CA GLY A 51 -4.66 15.81 -4.77
C GLY A 51 -3.23 15.53 -4.33
N ALA A 52 -2.82 16.10 -3.19
CA ALA A 52 -1.49 15.93 -2.61
C ALA A 52 -1.27 14.48 -2.16
N LEU A 53 -0.65 13.68 -3.03
CA LEU A 53 -0.28 12.30 -2.73
C LEU A 53 0.93 12.28 -1.80
N GLU A 54 1.00 11.23 -0.99
CA GLU A 54 2.17 10.95 -0.17
C GLU A 54 2.71 9.57 -0.49
N MET A 55 4.03 9.48 -0.50
CA MET A 55 4.76 8.22 -0.55
C MET A 55 5.48 8.01 0.76
N PHE A 56 5.40 6.79 1.26
CA PHE A 56 6.14 6.33 2.40
C PHE A 56 7.16 5.29 1.95
N ILE A 57 8.35 5.35 2.54
CA ILE A 57 9.38 4.32 2.37
C ILE A 57 9.76 3.84 3.76
N LEU A 58 9.34 2.62 4.10
CA LEU A 58 9.79 1.96 5.32
C LEU A 58 11.16 1.35 5.06
N LEU A 59 12.11 1.78 5.87
CA LEU A 59 13.44 1.19 5.99
C LEU A 59 13.31 0.01 6.95
N ALA A 60 13.16 -1.20 6.41
CA ALA A 60 12.64 -2.33 7.19
C ALA A 60 13.64 -2.87 8.22
N ASN A 61 14.95 -2.73 8.00
CA ASN A 61 15.92 -3.13 9.03
C ASN A 61 15.95 -2.14 10.20
N THR A 62 15.89 -0.85 9.89
CA THR A 62 15.95 0.22 10.90
C THR A 62 14.58 0.60 11.47
N GLN A 63 13.50 0.05 10.90
CA GLN A 63 12.10 0.35 11.22
C GLN A 63 11.75 1.85 11.11
N LYS A 64 12.52 2.62 10.34
CA LYS A 64 12.30 4.05 10.15
C LYS A 64 11.40 4.29 8.94
N MET A 65 10.34 5.08 9.13
CA MET A 65 9.44 5.50 8.06
C MET A 65 9.87 6.85 7.49
N LEU A 66 10.25 6.88 6.22
CA LEU A 66 10.42 8.12 5.47
C LEU A 66 9.08 8.52 4.85
N ARG A 67 8.70 9.79 4.95
CA ARG A 67 7.43 10.32 4.44
C ARG A 67 7.69 11.47 3.50
N PHE A 68 7.20 11.36 2.27
CA PHE A 68 7.40 12.35 1.22
C PHE A 68 6.07 12.80 0.64
N LYS A 69 5.88 14.12 0.56
CA LYS A 69 4.87 14.70 -0.32
C LYS A 69 5.33 14.49 -1.77
N LEU A 70 4.44 13.98 -2.60
CA LEU A 70 4.69 13.80 -4.03
C LEU A 70 4.29 15.07 -4.79
N LEU A 71 5.19 15.52 -5.66
CA LEU A 71 4.99 16.67 -6.53
C LEU A 71 5.01 16.23 -8.00
N GLY A 72 4.32 16.99 -8.85
CA GLY A 72 4.25 16.75 -10.29
C GLY A 72 2.94 16.14 -10.77
N ASN A 73 2.85 15.89 -12.07
CA ASN A 73 1.67 15.30 -12.70
C ASN A 73 1.83 13.78 -12.77
N HIS A 74 1.35 13.10 -11.72
CA HIS A 74 1.49 11.65 -11.55
C HIS A 74 0.80 10.84 -12.65
N LYS A 75 -0.41 11.25 -13.05
CA LYS A 75 -1.25 10.49 -13.98
C LYS A 75 -0.75 10.60 -15.42
N ILE A 76 -0.50 11.82 -15.88
CA ILE A 76 -0.20 12.08 -17.30
C ILE A 76 1.31 12.03 -17.55
N ALA A 77 2.10 12.77 -16.76
CA ALA A 77 3.54 12.91 -17.00
C ALA A 77 4.38 11.83 -16.30
N GLY A 78 3.80 11.05 -15.38
CA GLY A 78 4.53 10.05 -14.61
C GLY A 78 5.56 10.66 -13.65
N ASP A 79 5.37 11.91 -13.26
CA ASP A 79 6.28 12.61 -12.35
C ASP A 79 5.91 12.32 -10.90
N PHE A 80 6.79 11.66 -10.14
CA PHE A 80 6.68 11.38 -8.71
C PHE A 80 7.86 12.03 -7.98
N LYS A 81 7.88 13.36 -7.99
CA LYS A 81 9.00 14.15 -7.45
C LYS A 81 8.91 14.22 -5.94
N VAL A 82 10.03 13.96 -5.27
CA VAL A 82 10.20 14.10 -3.83
C VAL A 82 11.38 15.02 -3.52
N ARG A 83 11.33 15.66 -2.35
CA ARG A 83 12.44 16.40 -1.77
C ARG A 83 13.03 15.61 -0.61
N LEU A 84 14.29 15.23 -0.74
CA LEU A 84 15.07 14.54 0.29
C LEU A 84 15.94 15.53 1.06
N THR A 85 16.02 15.29 2.36
CA THR A 85 16.88 15.98 3.32
C THR A 85 18.15 15.17 3.60
N GLU A 86 19.15 15.79 4.23
CA GLU A 86 20.30 15.03 4.73
C GLU A 86 19.90 13.98 5.78
N GLY A 87 18.83 14.22 6.56
CA GLY A 87 18.29 13.24 7.50
C GLY A 87 17.77 11.97 6.81
N ASP A 88 17.16 12.10 5.63
CA ASP A 88 16.70 10.97 4.81
C ASP A 88 17.90 10.18 4.26
N LYS A 89 18.93 10.89 3.79
CA LYS A 89 20.17 10.28 3.33
C LYS A 89 20.83 9.46 4.44
N GLN A 90 20.95 10.01 5.65
CA GLN A 90 21.53 9.29 6.78
C GLN A 90 20.69 8.07 7.19
N ALA A 91 19.36 8.18 7.11
CA ALA A 91 18.47 7.05 7.35
C ALA A 91 18.69 5.91 6.34
N ILE A 92 18.77 6.23 5.05
CA ILE A 92 19.04 5.27 3.98
C ILE A 92 20.42 4.63 4.15
N ARG A 93 21.43 5.40 4.55
CA ARG A 93 22.77 4.86 4.86
C ARG A 93 22.71 3.86 6.00
N ALA A 94 22.00 4.18 7.09
CA ALA A 94 21.82 3.28 8.22
C ALA A 94 21.10 1.99 7.80
N GLU A 95 20.06 2.09 6.96
CA GLU A 95 19.34 0.94 6.40
C GLU A 95 20.25 0.00 5.59
N LEU A 96 21.19 0.58 4.84
CA LEU A 96 22.18 -0.17 4.07
C LEU A 96 23.33 -0.73 4.93
N GLY A 97 23.35 -0.44 6.24
CA GLY A 97 24.46 -0.79 7.13
C GLY A 97 25.74 -0.02 6.84
N LEU A 98 25.64 1.11 6.13
CA LEU A 98 26.75 2.01 5.84
C LEU A 98 26.97 2.92 7.04
N GLY A 99 27.86 2.51 7.96
CA GLY A 99 28.20 3.28 9.15
C GLY A 99 28.71 4.71 8.86
N GLY A 100 28.85 5.52 9.91
CA GLY A 100 29.37 6.89 9.84
C GLY A 100 30.91 7.01 9.84
N ALA A 101 31.64 5.89 9.79
CA ALA A 101 33.09 5.90 9.89
C ALA A 101 33.75 6.49 8.63
N ALA A 102 34.77 7.32 8.85
CA ALA A 102 35.67 7.78 7.79
C ALA A 102 36.31 6.55 7.10
N GLY A 103 36.17 6.46 5.77
CA GLY A 103 36.67 5.33 4.97
C GLY A 103 35.63 4.27 4.58
N GLY A 104 34.34 4.45 4.91
CA GLY A 104 33.26 3.61 4.39
C GLY A 104 33.09 3.70 2.85
N PRO A 105 32.37 2.77 2.22
CA PRO A 105 32.16 2.78 0.77
C PRO A 105 31.60 4.12 0.30
N ALA A 106 32.07 4.58 -0.86
CA ALA A 106 31.50 5.76 -1.51
C ALA A 106 30.00 5.52 -1.73
N PHE A 107 29.17 6.38 -1.13
CA PHE A 107 27.72 6.32 -1.26
C PHE A 107 27.23 7.60 -1.90
N VAL A 108 26.85 7.48 -3.17
CA VAL A 108 26.20 8.54 -3.93
C VAL A 108 24.70 8.29 -3.88
N LEU A 109 23.97 9.13 -3.13
CA LEU A 109 22.54 8.97 -2.94
C LEU A 109 21.77 8.97 -4.27
N LEU A 110 22.16 9.81 -5.22
CA LEU A 110 21.50 9.90 -6.52
C LEU A 110 21.59 8.60 -7.30
N ASP A 111 22.76 7.96 -7.33
CA ASP A 111 22.98 6.70 -8.05
C ASP A 111 22.17 5.58 -7.39
N PHE A 112 22.16 5.54 -6.06
CA PHE A 112 21.34 4.60 -5.30
C PHE A 112 19.84 4.77 -5.58
N LEU A 113 19.32 6.00 -5.56
CA LEU A 113 17.91 6.27 -5.86
C LEU A 113 17.58 5.93 -7.32
N SER A 114 18.50 6.17 -8.25
CA SER A 114 18.34 5.82 -9.67
C SER A 114 18.27 4.31 -9.85
N LYS A 115 19.12 3.56 -9.13
CA LYS A 115 19.08 2.10 -9.08
C LYS A 115 17.76 1.60 -8.49
N LEU A 116 17.35 2.08 -7.32
CA LEU A 116 16.07 1.72 -6.72
C LEU A 116 14.89 2.01 -7.66
N ASN A 117 14.90 3.17 -8.31
CA ASN A 117 13.85 3.55 -9.26
C ASN A 117 13.77 2.59 -10.46
N GLY A 118 14.90 2.10 -10.95
CA GLY A 118 14.96 1.09 -12.01
C GLY A 118 14.49 -0.31 -11.59
N MET A 119 14.44 -0.59 -10.27
CA MET A 119 13.98 -1.86 -9.71
C MET A 119 12.48 -1.87 -9.39
N ILE A 120 11.79 -0.73 -9.52
CA ILE A 120 10.36 -0.64 -9.23
C ILE A 120 9.59 -1.53 -10.21
N PRO A 121 8.74 -2.46 -9.72
CA PRO A 121 8.00 -3.35 -10.60
C PRO A 121 6.98 -2.55 -11.42
N ALA A 122 6.86 -2.89 -12.71
CA ALA A 122 5.87 -2.25 -13.58
C ALA A 122 4.41 -2.62 -13.22
N SER A 123 4.22 -3.75 -12.56
CA SER A 123 2.93 -4.31 -12.17
C SER A 123 3.01 -4.88 -10.75
N ILE A 124 1.95 -4.72 -9.96
CA ILE A 124 1.90 -5.21 -8.58
C ILE A 124 0.61 -6.03 -8.42
N PRO A 125 0.70 -7.37 -8.42
CA PRO A 125 -0.43 -8.23 -8.14
C PRO A 125 -1.03 -7.92 -6.76
N LEU A 126 -2.36 -7.96 -6.65
CA LEU A 126 -3.06 -7.71 -5.38
C LEU A 126 -2.55 -8.62 -4.26
N GLU A 127 -2.27 -9.88 -4.55
CA GLU A 127 -1.72 -10.84 -3.59
C GLU A 127 -0.34 -10.40 -3.04
N ALA A 128 0.57 -9.97 -3.93
CA ALA A 128 1.89 -9.46 -3.52
C ALA A 128 1.75 -8.19 -2.67
N LYS A 129 0.82 -7.30 -3.05
CA LYS A 129 0.48 -6.09 -2.27
C LYS A 129 -0.03 -6.45 -0.87
N VAL A 130 -0.93 -7.44 -0.76
CA VAL A 130 -1.45 -7.95 0.52
C VAL A 130 -0.31 -8.51 1.37
N ALA A 131 0.56 -9.34 0.80
CA ALA A 131 1.67 -9.96 1.51
C ALA A 131 2.62 -8.92 2.12
N VAL A 132 2.96 -7.87 1.35
CA VAL A 132 3.81 -6.76 1.82
C VAL A 132 3.13 -5.99 2.96
N ILE A 133 1.86 -5.64 2.81
CA ILE A 133 1.12 -4.90 3.85
C ILE A 133 0.96 -5.74 5.12
N LYS A 134 0.70 -7.05 4.99
CA LYS A 134 0.59 -7.97 6.13
C LYS A 134 1.93 -8.08 6.86
N GLY A 135 3.02 -8.29 6.13
CA GLY A 135 4.38 -8.43 6.67
C GLY A 135 4.85 -7.20 7.45
N GLU A 136 4.47 -6.01 7.02
CA GLU A 136 4.87 -4.74 7.65
C GLU A 136 3.72 -4.06 8.42
N SER A 137 2.68 -4.81 8.75
CA SER A 137 1.42 -4.31 9.34
C SER A 137 1.64 -3.48 10.60
N LYS A 138 2.57 -3.87 11.47
CA LYS A 138 2.92 -3.11 12.69
C LYS A 138 3.44 -1.71 12.37
N ALA A 139 4.37 -1.59 11.42
CA ALA A 139 4.95 -0.30 11.01
C ALA A 139 3.92 0.56 10.27
N ILE A 140 3.12 -0.05 9.38
CA ILE A 140 2.03 0.63 8.68
C ILE A 140 0.99 1.16 9.67
N ASN A 141 0.60 0.35 10.66
CA ASN A 141 -0.31 0.78 11.72
C ASN A 141 0.28 1.86 12.63
N ALA A 142 1.61 1.95 12.78
CA ALA A 142 2.22 3.01 13.56
C ALA A 142 2.24 4.35 12.80
N HIS A 143 2.53 4.33 11.49
CA HIS A 143 2.86 5.54 10.73
C HIS A 143 1.82 5.98 9.70
N CYS A 144 0.91 5.09 9.28
CA CYS A 144 -0.04 5.32 8.18
C CYS A 144 -1.51 5.21 8.61
N LYS A 145 -1.83 5.37 9.91
CA LYS A 145 -3.20 5.20 10.44
C LYS A 145 -4.28 5.99 9.70
N SER A 146 -3.96 7.20 9.25
CA SER A 146 -4.89 8.08 8.53
C SER A 146 -5.36 7.52 7.19
N TYR A 147 -4.68 6.49 6.66
CA TYR A 147 -5.03 5.82 5.40
C TYR A 147 -5.82 4.52 5.62
N LEU A 148 -6.23 4.21 6.85
CA LEU A 148 -7.13 3.11 7.17
C LEU A 148 -8.48 3.68 7.60
N ASP A 149 -9.56 3.19 7.01
CA ASP A 149 -10.92 3.63 7.33
C ASP A 149 -11.32 3.19 8.75
N ASP A 150 -11.73 4.13 9.59
CA ASP A 150 -12.10 3.91 11.01
C ASP A 150 -11.16 2.90 11.71
N ALA A 151 -9.94 3.35 12.01
CA ALA A 151 -8.86 2.55 12.57
C ALA A 151 -9.20 1.87 13.91
N THR A 152 -10.30 2.27 14.56
CA THR A 152 -10.76 1.66 15.82
C THR A 152 -11.52 0.36 15.60
N LYS A 153 -12.09 0.14 14.42
CA LYS A 153 -12.87 -1.07 14.08
C LYS A 153 -12.02 -2.07 13.34
N VAL A 154 -11.35 -2.96 14.06
CA VAL A 154 -10.34 -3.88 13.46
C VAL A 154 -10.87 -5.26 13.09
N TYR A 155 -12.07 -5.63 13.54
CA TYR A 155 -12.63 -6.95 13.26
C TYR A 155 -13.65 -6.92 12.13
N LEU A 156 -13.53 -7.84 11.18
CA LEU A 156 -14.52 -8.02 10.12
C LEU A 156 -15.85 -8.48 10.74
N LEU A 157 -16.94 -7.83 10.37
CA LEU A 157 -18.29 -8.16 10.83
C LEU A 157 -19.09 -8.89 9.76
N ALA A 158 -19.12 -8.35 8.53
CA ALA A 158 -19.90 -8.89 7.42
C ALA A 158 -19.51 -8.25 6.08
N ALA A 159 -20.02 -8.80 4.98
CA ALA A 159 -20.11 -8.12 3.68
C ALA A 159 -21.57 -7.92 3.23
N ARG A 160 -21.85 -6.76 2.61
CA ARG A 160 -23.19 -6.36 2.14
C ARG A 160 -23.13 -5.61 0.79
N PRO A 161 -24.22 -5.59 0.01
CA PRO A 161 -24.31 -4.81 -1.21
C PRO A 161 -24.17 -3.31 -0.94
N LEU A 162 -23.58 -2.60 -1.89
CA LEU A 162 -23.60 -1.15 -1.92
C LEU A 162 -24.84 -0.64 -2.67
N PRO A 163 -25.32 0.58 -2.35
CA PRO A 163 -26.32 1.27 -3.15
C PRO A 163 -25.90 1.42 -4.62
N ASP A 164 -26.88 1.54 -5.51
CA ASP A 164 -26.64 1.74 -6.93
C ASP A 164 -25.71 2.94 -7.22
N GLY A 165 -24.84 2.76 -8.21
CA GLY A 165 -23.86 3.76 -8.60
C GLY A 165 -22.66 3.90 -7.66
N LYS A 166 -22.62 3.20 -6.52
CA LYS A 166 -21.45 3.19 -5.60
C LYS A 166 -20.50 2.04 -5.88
N ARG A 167 -19.24 2.24 -5.50
CA ARG A 167 -18.17 1.23 -5.56
C ARG A 167 -17.54 1.02 -4.19
N PRO A 168 -16.96 -0.17 -3.92
CA PRO A 168 -16.24 -0.41 -2.68
C PRO A 168 -15.11 0.61 -2.53
N ARG A 169 -15.03 1.25 -1.37
CA ARG A 169 -13.93 2.17 -1.04
C ARG A 169 -12.68 1.35 -0.71
N GLU A 170 -11.54 1.74 -1.28
CA GLU A 170 -10.29 1.01 -1.08
C GLU A 170 -9.84 1.08 0.38
N GLU A 171 -10.08 2.19 1.08
CA GLU A 171 -9.74 2.36 2.49
C GLU A 171 -10.49 1.37 3.39
N THR A 172 -11.73 1.02 3.02
CA THR A 172 -12.52 0.01 3.74
C THR A 172 -12.04 -1.40 3.42
N LEU A 173 -11.72 -1.69 2.14
CA LEU A 173 -11.22 -3.01 1.72
C LEU A 173 -9.79 -3.29 2.21
N ARG A 174 -8.94 -2.27 2.31
CA ARG A 174 -7.53 -2.37 2.74
C ARG A 174 -7.38 -2.99 4.13
N LYS A 175 -8.41 -2.88 4.98
CA LYS A 175 -8.45 -3.53 6.29
C LYS A 175 -8.41 -5.05 6.20
N LEU A 176 -8.91 -5.64 5.10
CA LEU A 176 -8.77 -7.07 4.84
C LEU A 176 -7.31 -7.51 4.72
N TYR A 177 -6.40 -6.62 4.29
CA TYR A 177 -4.97 -6.94 4.15
C TYR A 177 -4.30 -7.27 5.49
N MET A 178 -4.91 -6.85 6.60
CA MET A 178 -4.39 -7.02 7.95
C MET A 178 -5.03 -8.21 8.69
N LEU A 179 -5.95 -8.91 8.05
CA LEU A 179 -6.56 -10.09 8.65
C LEU A 179 -5.57 -11.25 8.68
N ASP A 180 -5.76 -12.12 9.67
CA ASP A 180 -5.02 -13.37 9.75
C ASP A 180 -5.61 -14.42 8.79
N ALA A 181 -5.43 -14.17 7.49
CA ALA A 181 -5.81 -15.07 6.41
C ALA A 181 -4.72 -15.07 5.34
N GLU A 182 -4.75 -16.08 4.47
CA GLU A 182 -3.80 -16.21 3.36
C GLU A 182 -3.93 -15.03 2.38
N PRO A 183 -2.82 -14.43 1.90
CA PRO A 183 -2.86 -13.32 0.96
C PRO A 183 -3.68 -13.60 -0.31
N SER A 184 -3.59 -14.82 -0.83
CA SER A 184 -4.35 -15.28 -2.00
C SER A 184 -5.86 -15.31 -1.74
N ALA A 185 -6.28 -15.76 -0.55
CA ALA A 185 -7.67 -15.76 -0.12
C ALA A 185 -8.21 -14.33 0.06
N ILE A 186 -7.43 -13.44 0.69
CA ILE A 186 -7.80 -12.02 0.82
C ILE A 186 -7.95 -11.38 -0.56
N ALA A 187 -7.00 -11.62 -1.47
CA ALA A 187 -7.03 -11.08 -2.82
C ALA A 187 -8.26 -11.60 -3.60
N ALA A 188 -8.59 -12.89 -3.47
CA ALA A 188 -9.79 -13.47 -4.08
C ALA A 188 -11.08 -12.84 -3.53
N LEU A 189 -11.19 -12.67 -2.20
CA LEU A 189 -12.34 -12.02 -1.59
C LEU A 189 -12.53 -10.59 -2.13
N ILE A 190 -11.46 -9.82 -2.23
CA ILE A 190 -11.52 -8.43 -2.72
C ILE A 190 -11.96 -8.35 -4.18
N ARG A 191 -11.41 -9.22 -5.04
CA ARG A 191 -11.84 -9.30 -6.45
C ARG A 191 -13.33 -9.60 -6.54
N ASN A 192 -13.80 -10.58 -5.77
CA ASN A 192 -15.21 -10.97 -5.77
C ASN A 192 -16.11 -9.85 -5.26
N LEU A 193 -15.75 -9.19 -4.15
CA LEU A 193 -16.48 -8.03 -3.62
C LEU A 193 -16.61 -6.89 -4.65
N LYS A 194 -15.53 -6.60 -5.38
CA LYS A 194 -15.55 -5.59 -6.46
C LYS A 194 -16.46 -6.00 -7.62
N MET A 195 -16.42 -7.26 -8.03
CA MET A 195 -17.26 -7.81 -9.10
C MET A 195 -18.75 -7.66 -8.80
N ILE A 196 -19.17 -8.04 -7.59
CA ILE A 196 -20.59 -7.99 -7.19
C ILE A 196 -21.01 -6.64 -6.59
N ARG A 197 -20.11 -5.66 -6.51
CA ARG A 197 -20.32 -4.32 -5.91
C ARG A 197 -20.71 -4.36 -4.43
N TRP A 198 -20.04 -5.20 -3.65
CA TRP A 198 -20.22 -5.32 -2.21
C TRP A 198 -19.05 -4.73 -1.42
N THR A 199 -19.30 -4.30 -0.20
CA THR A 199 -18.26 -3.82 0.73
C THR A 199 -18.30 -4.59 2.05
N THR A 200 -17.23 -4.44 2.82
CA THR A 200 -17.07 -5.02 4.16
C THR A 200 -17.47 -4.04 5.26
N TYR A 201 -18.02 -4.58 6.33
CA TYR A 201 -18.38 -3.87 7.55
C TYR A 201 -17.47 -4.34 8.67
N TRP A 202 -17.08 -3.42 9.55
CA TRP A 202 -16.09 -3.64 10.58
C TRP A 202 -16.65 -3.30 11.96
N THR A 203 -16.11 -3.89 13.01
CA THR A 203 -16.47 -3.64 14.41
C THR A 203 -15.22 -3.58 15.30
N ALA A 204 -15.33 -2.90 16.44
CA ALA A 204 -14.28 -2.85 17.46
C ALA A 204 -14.32 -4.06 18.41
N THR A 205 -15.43 -4.81 18.43
CA THR A 205 -15.61 -5.98 19.31
C THR A 205 -15.28 -7.26 18.57
N LYS A 206 -14.42 -8.11 19.15
CA LYS A 206 -14.06 -9.40 18.55
C LYS A 206 -15.32 -10.27 18.39
N PRO A 207 -15.67 -10.70 17.16
CA PRO A 207 -16.77 -11.64 16.93
C PRO A 207 -16.48 -13.01 17.54
N ALA A 208 -17.53 -13.74 17.91
CA ALA A 208 -17.42 -15.10 18.44
C ALA A 208 -17.03 -16.15 17.38
N SER A 209 -17.29 -15.87 16.10
CA SER A 209 -17.04 -16.79 14.99
C SER A 209 -16.03 -16.24 13.99
N ASP A 210 -15.51 -17.11 13.12
CA ASP A 210 -14.61 -16.72 12.03
C ASP A 210 -15.39 -16.00 10.92
N ARG A 211 -15.51 -14.68 11.07
CA ARG A 211 -16.18 -13.82 10.10
C ARG A 211 -15.49 -13.77 8.75
N PHE A 212 -14.19 -14.08 8.66
CA PHE A 212 -13.52 -14.14 7.38
C PHE A 212 -14.00 -15.35 6.58
N ALA A 213 -13.93 -16.55 7.17
CA ALA A 213 -14.39 -17.78 6.51
C ALA A 213 -15.86 -17.70 6.08
N GLU A 214 -16.75 -17.22 6.97
CA GLU A 214 -18.17 -17.02 6.68
C GLU A 214 -18.39 -16.05 5.51
N THR A 215 -17.70 -14.89 5.54
CA THR A 215 -17.82 -13.87 4.49
C THR A 215 -17.26 -14.38 3.16
N PHE A 216 -16.14 -15.09 3.20
CA PHE A 216 -15.50 -15.68 2.03
C PHE A 216 -16.43 -16.66 1.33
N ALA A 217 -16.99 -17.63 2.07
CA ALA A 217 -17.92 -18.62 1.53
C ALA A 217 -19.18 -17.97 0.96
N LYS A 218 -19.77 -17.00 1.67
CA LYS A 218 -20.95 -16.26 1.21
C LYS A 218 -20.69 -15.55 -0.12
N VAL A 219 -19.58 -14.81 -0.21
CA VAL A 219 -19.24 -14.02 -1.39
C VAL A 219 -18.90 -14.93 -2.58
N ALA A 220 -18.15 -16.01 -2.36
CA ALA A 220 -17.86 -16.99 -3.40
C ALA A 220 -19.14 -17.64 -3.95
N GLY A 221 -20.09 -18.00 -3.09
CA GLY A 221 -21.38 -18.58 -3.49
C GLY A 221 -22.30 -17.61 -4.26
N LEU A 222 -22.13 -16.30 -4.10
CA LEU A 222 -22.85 -15.29 -4.89
C LEU A 222 -22.22 -15.12 -6.28
N VAL A 223 -20.89 -15.08 -6.36
CA VAL A 223 -20.18 -14.99 -7.65
C VAL A 223 -20.46 -16.21 -8.53
N ALA A 224 -20.57 -17.40 -7.94
CA ALA A 224 -20.90 -18.61 -8.70
C ALA A 224 -22.33 -18.61 -9.31
N LYS A 225 -23.20 -17.69 -8.89
CA LYS A 225 -24.60 -17.58 -9.35
C LYS A 225 -24.84 -16.39 -10.29
N SER A 226 -23.87 -15.50 -10.45
CA SER A 226 -23.92 -14.29 -11.27
C SER A 226 -23.25 -14.50 -12.61
#